data_AF-X1K5B8-F1
#
_entry.id   AF-X1K5B8-F1
#
_cell.length_a   1.000
_cell.length_b   1.000
_cell.length_c   1.000
_cell.angle_alpha   90.00
_cell.angle_beta   90.00
_cell.angle_gamma   90.00
#
_symmetry.space_group_name_H-M   'P 1'
#
loop_
_entity.id
_entity.type
_entity.pdbx_description
1 polymer ?
#
loop_
_entity_poly.entity_id
_entity_poly.type
_entity_poly.pdbx_seq_one_letter_code
_entity_poly.pdbx_strand_id
1 'polypeptide(L)'
;MIPFNKPAMVGQEFWYMQDSHRCSVNYVAKCEELLAEILGTNVLLTTSGTAALEVAAMLLDVGLGDEVIVPAFTHPATASAFARLGA
;
A
#
# COMPACT_ATOMS: atom_id res chain seq x y z
N MET A 1 -13.11 3.57 28.98
CA MET A 1 -11.97 2.80 28.43
C MET A 1 -11.51 3.50 27.16
N ILE A 2 -10.25 3.89 27.04
CA ILE A 2 -9.71 4.58 25.85
C ILE A 2 -9.13 3.51 24.90
N PRO A 3 -9.53 3.47 23.61
CA PRO A 3 -9.02 2.47 22.67
C PRO A 3 -7.59 2.81 22.21
N PHE A 4 -6.80 1.78 21.89
CA PHE A 4 -5.44 1.93 21.37
C PHE A 4 -5.41 2.50 19.94
N ASN A 5 -6.33 2.06 19.08
CA ASN A 5 -6.51 2.57 17.73
C ASN A 5 -8.00 2.65 17.39
N LYS A 6 -8.41 3.68 16.64
CA LYS A 6 -9.76 3.85 16.12
C LYS A 6 -9.66 4.26 14.65
N PRO A 7 -10.35 3.58 13.72
CA PRO A 7 -10.36 3.99 12.32
C PRO A 7 -10.79 5.46 12.16
N ALA A 8 -10.11 6.17 11.27
CA ALA A 8 -10.48 7.54 10.93
C ALA A 8 -11.75 7.51 10.06
N MET A 9 -12.77 8.23 10.52
CA MET A 9 -14.03 8.46 9.79
C MET A 9 -14.22 9.97 9.66
N VAL A 10 -14.16 10.47 8.43
CA VAL A 10 -14.28 11.87 8.02
C VAL A 10 -15.72 12.21 7.59
N GLY A 11 -16.51 11.21 7.17
CA GLY A 11 -17.97 11.30 7.03
C GLY A 11 -18.52 11.14 5.60
N GLN A 12 -17.68 11.22 4.57
CA GLN A 12 -18.10 11.06 3.17
C GLN A 12 -17.76 9.69 2.56
N GLU A 13 -17.17 8.77 3.31
CA GLU A 13 -16.68 7.48 2.82
C GLU A 13 -17.80 6.67 2.17
N PHE A 14 -18.94 6.53 2.83
CA PHE A 14 -20.09 5.78 2.31
C PHE A 14 -20.65 6.38 1.02
N TRP A 15 -20.61 7.70 0.89
CA TRP A 15 -21.05 8.37 -0.32
C TRP A 15 -20.11 8.05 -1.49
N TYR A 16 -18.79 8.16 -1.28
CA TYR A 16 -17.80 7.81 -2.32
C TYR A 16 -17.86 6.32 -2.70
N MET A 17 -18.08 5.42 -1.75
CA MET A 17 -18.27 4.00 -2.02
C MET A 17 -19.53 3.73 -2.86
N GLN A 18 -20.63 4.44 -2.58
CA GLN A 18 -21.85 4.33 -3.39
C GLN A 18 -21.66 4.94 -4.77
N ASP A 19 -21.00 6.09 -4.86
CA ASP A 19 -20.72 6.75 -6.12
C ASP A 19 -19.81 5.91 -7.02
N SER A 20 -18.77 5.27 -6.46
CA SER A 20 -17.88 4.38 -7.21
C SER A 20 -18.59 3.16 -7.81
N HIS A 21 -19.71 2.74 -7.22
CA HIS A 21 -20.56 1.67 -7.77
C HIS A 21 -21.53 2.18 -8.84
N ARG A 22 -21.98 3.44 -8.73
CA ARG A 22 -23.00 4.02 -9.62
C ARG A 22 -22.39 4.65 -10.87
N CYS A 23 -21.23 5.26 -10.73
CA CYS A 23 -20.54 6.00 -11.76
C CYS A 23 -19.26 5.25 -12.15
N SER A 24 -18.88 5.27 -13.43
CA SER A 24 -17.60 4.70 -13.91
C SER A 24 -16.41 5.61 -13.58
N VAL A 25 -16.43 6.28 -12.42
CA VAL A 25 -15.35 7.16 -11.96
C VAL A 25 -14.23 6.28 -11.41
N ASN A 26 -13.03 6.47 -11.93
CA ASN A 26 -11.85 5.77 -11.44
C ASN A 26 -11.30 6.46 -10.18
N TYR A 27 -11.80 6.05 -9.01
CA TYR A 27 -11.32 6.55 -7.72
C TYR A 27 -9.89 6.11 -7.39
N VAL A 28 -9.40 5.02 -7.98
CA VAL A 28 -8.00 4.60 -7.83
C VAL A 28 -7.08 5.67 -8.44
N ALA A 29 -7.32 6.04 -9.70
CA ALA A 29 -6.52 7.07 -10.39
C ALA A 29 -6.57 8.43 -9.66
N LYS A 30 -7.75 8.84 -9.17
CA LYS A 30 -7.88 10.08 -8.39
C LYS A 30 -7.05 10.06 -7.10
N CYS A 31 -7.05 8.94 -6.39
CA CYS A 31 -6.26 8.80 -5.18
C CYS A 31 -4.75 8.74 -5.49
N GLU A 32 -4.34 8.08 -6.59
CA GLU A 32 -2.96 8.07 -7.05
C GLU A 32 -2.47 9.47 -7.43
N GLU A 33 -3.25 10.24 -8.18
CA GLU A 33 -2.94 11.63 -8.53
C GLU A 33 -2.80 12.51 -7.27
N LEU A 34 -3.77 12.43 -6.35
CA LEU A 34 -3.74 13.18 -5.10
C LEU A 34 -2.51 12.83 -4.25
N LEU A 35 -2.21 11.54 -4.09
CA LEU A 35 -1.06 11.10 -3.31
C LEU A 35 0.26 11.47 -4.01
N ALA A 36 0.31 11.42 -5.33
CA ALA A 36 1.48 11.83 -6.09
C ALA A 36 1.79 13.32 -5.91
N GLU A 37 0.76 14.18 -5.87
CA GLU A 37 0.90 15.60 -5.54
C GLU A 37 1.42 15.81 -4.12
N ILE A 38 0.86 15.09 -3.13
CA ILE A 38 1.24 15.21 -1.72
C ILE A 38 2.68 14.72 -1.47
N LEU A 39 3.08 13.61 -2.12
CA LEU A 39 4.35 12.94 -1.88
C LEU A 39 5.47 13.37 -2.84
N GLY A 40 5.14 14.04 -3.94
CA GLY A 40 6.10 14.46 -4.96
C GLY A 40 6.72 13.30 -5.75
N THR A 41 6.01 12.19 -5.90
CA THR A 41 6.49 11.00 -6.62
C THR A 41 5.34 10.25 -7.29
N ASN A 42 5.65 9.35 -8.23
CA ASN A 42 4.64 8.46 -8.81
C ASN A 42 4.10 7.50 -7.75
N VAL A 43 2.79 7.30 -7.73
CA VAL A 43 2.10 6.44 -6.77
C VAL A 43 1.34 5.35 -7.53
N LEU A 44 1.44 4.12 -7.00
CA LEU A 44 0.63 2.99 -7.42
C LEU A 44 -0.13 2.47 -6.19
N LEU A 45 -1.45 2.46 -6.26
CA LEU A 45 -2.27 1.89 -5.20
C LEU A 45 -2.26 0.36 -5.23
N THR A 46 -2.16 -0.23 -4.05
CA THR A 46 -2.21 -1.68 -3.84
C THR A 46 -3.23 -2.01 -2.75
N THR A 47 -3.51 -3.29 -2.57
CA THR A 47 -4.51 -3.77 -1.60
C THR A 47 -4.01 -3.77 -0.16
N SER A 48 -2.70 -3.67 0.08
CA SER A 48 -2.09 -3.63 1.42
C SER A 48 -0.63 -3.19 1.37
N GLY A 49 -0.07 -2.78 2.52
CA GLY A 49 1.36 -2.50 2.63
C GLY A 49 2.27 -3.69 2.29
N THR A 50 1.83 -4.93 2.57
CA THR A 50 2.57 -6.14 2.18
C THR A 50 2.59 -6.30 0.65
N ALA A 51 1.44 -6.12 -0.02
CA ALA A 51 1.37 -6.20 -1.48
C ALA A 51 2.23 -5.10 -2.13
N ALA A 52 2.27 -3.90 -1.55
CA ALA A 52 3.16 -2.83 -2.01
C ALA A 52 4.64 -3.24 -1.95
N LEU A 53 5.07 -3.90 -0.86
CA LEU A 53 6.45 -4.38 -0.73
C LEU A 53 6.77 -5.52 -1.71
N GLU A 54 5.84 -6.46 -1.90
CA GLU A 54 6.02 -7.56 -2.87
C GLU A 54 6.15 -7.01 -4.30
N VAL A 55 5.29 -6.05 -4.68
CA VAL A 55 5.38 -5.38 -5.99
C VAL A 55 6.68 -4.59 -6.12
N ALA A 56 7.12 -3.90 -5.07
CA ALA A 56 8.40 -3.19 -5.09
C ALA A 56 9.58 -4.14 -5.29
N ALA A 57 9.58 -5.29 -4.62
CA ALA A 57 10.61 -6.31 -4.78
C ALA A 57 10.63 -6.90 -6.20
N MET A 58 9.45 -7.14 -6.80
CA MET A 58 9.35 -7.56 -8.21
C MET A 58 9.85 -6.50 -9.18
N LEU A 59 9.54 -5.21 -8.95
CA LEU A 59 10.01 -4.11 -9.78
C LEU A 59 11.52 -3.90 -9.71
N LEU A 60 12.13 -4.26 -8.57
CA LEU A 60 13.58 -4.24 -8.37
C LEU A 60 14.27 -5.51 -8.87
N ASP A 61 13.52 -6.47 -9.42
CA ASP A 61 13.99 -7.78 -9.89
C ASP A 61 14.73 -8.58 -8.80
N VAL A 62 14.27 -8.46 -7.55
CA VAL A 62 14.82 -9.21 -6.41
C VAL A 62 14.39 -10.67 -6.49
N GLY A 63 15.35 -11.58 -6.35
CA GLY A 63 15.11 -13.01 -6.45
C GLY A 63 16.11 -13.88 -5.68
N LEU A 64 16.16 -15.16 -6.07
CA LEU A 64 17.00 -16.15 -5.41
C LEU A 64 18.49 -15.76 -5.45
N GLY A 65 19.09 -15.65 -4.26
CA GLY A 65 20.51 -15.35 -4.10
C GLY A 65 20.81 -13.87 -3.88
N ASP A 66 19.80 -13.00 -3.98
CA ASP A 66 19.92 -11.61 -3.54
C ASP A 66 19.84 -11.51 -2.01
N GLU A 67 20.43 -10.46 -1.46
CA GLU A 67 20.36 -10.16 -0.02
C GLU A 67 19.61 -8.84 0.21
N VAL A 68 18.60 -8.87 1.07
CA VAL A 68 17.85 -7.68 1.49
C VAL A 68 18.04 -7.41 2.97
N ILE A 69 18.68 -6.27 3.30
CA ILE A 69 18.90 -5.87 4.68
C ILE A 69 17.60 -5.31 5.26
N VAL A 70 17.14 -5.91 6.36
CA VAL A 70 15.96 -5.45 7.11
C VAL A 70 16.31 -5.16 8.58
N PRO A 71 15.64 -4.19 9.23
CA PRO A 71 15.82 -3.97 10.67
C PRO A 71 15.37 -5.17 11.49
N ALA A 72 16.11 -5.51 12.55
CA ALA A 72 15.74 -6.61 13.45
C ALA A 72 14.44 -6.34 14.24
N PHE A 73 14.06 -5.07 14.41
CA PHE A 73 12.82 -4.65 15.06
C PHE A 73 11.92 -3.91 14.07
N THR A 74 11.06 -4.66 13.37
CA THR A 74 10.11 -4.14 12.37
C THR A 74 8.86 -5.03 12.30
N HIS A 75 7.87 -4.61 11.52
CA HIS A 75 6.71 -5.45 11.21
C HIS A 75 7.12 -6.64 10.33
N PRO A 76 6.64 -7.88 10.57
CA PRO A 76 7.08 -9.07 9.82
C PRO A 76 6.93 -8.97 8.30
N ALA A 77 5.92 -8.22 7.83
CA ALA A 77 5.70 -7.97 6.41
C ALA A 77 6.92 -7.38 5.69
N THR A 78 7.77 -6.61 6.38
CA THR A 78 9.01 -6.05 5.82
C THR A 78 9.97 -7.13 5.34
N ALA A 79 10.11 -8.24 6.08
CA ALA A 79 11.00 -9.34 5.69
C ALA A 79 10.29 -10.35 4.78
N SER A 80 9.04 -10.70 5.10
CA SER A 80 8.31 -11.75 4.38
C SER A 80 8.07 -11.41 2.91
N ALA A 81 7.92 -10.13 2.55
CA ALA A 81 7.69 -9.71 1.16
C ALA A 81 8.85 -10.10 0.23
N PHE A 82 10.11 -9.95 0.69
CA PHE A 82 11.31 -10.30 -0.09
C PHE A 82 11.62 -11.80 -0.01
N ALA A 83 11.45 -12.41 1.18
CA ALA A 83 11.65 -13.85 1.38
C ALA A 83 10.78 -14.71 0.46
N ARG A 84 9.57 -14.25 0.12
CA ARG A 84 8.69 -14.94 -0.83
C ARG A 84 9.22 -15.00 -2.26
N LEU A 85 10.09 -14.08 -2.65
CA LEU A 85 10.74 -14.04 -3.96
C LEU A 85 12.11 -14.75 -3.96
N GLY A 86 12.58 -15.18 -2.79
CA GLY A 86 13.83 -15.95 -2.64
C GLY A 86 15.02 -15.15 -2.11
N ALA A 87 14.80 -13.94 -1.61
CA ALA A 87 15.82 -13.04 -1.05
C ALA A 87 15.62 -12.75 0.44
#